data_AF-M9MA79-F1
#
_entry.id   AF-M9MA79-F1
#
_cell.length_a   1.000
_cell.length_b   1.000
_cell.length_c   1.000
_cell.angle_alpha   90.00
_cell.angle_beta   90.00
_cell.angle_gamma   90.00
#
_symmetry.space_group_name_H-M   'P 1'
#
loop_
_entity.id
_entity.type
_entity.pdbx_description
1 polymer ?
#
loop_
_entity_poly.entity_id
_entity_poly.type
_entity_poly.pdbx_seq_one_letter_code
_entity_poly.pdbx_strand_id
1 'polypeptide(L)'
;MTGGKKDAHNLSEGDDVSWKWGSQHPSGTVKEVVDGDAQAKTKKGSTISKEGSKDDPAVIIETANGNNAVKNASEIDGVKP
;
A
#
# COMPACT_ATOMS: atom_id res chain seq x y z
N MET A 1 8.21 -21.83 -3.72
CA MET A 1 9.36 -21.05 -3.20
C MET A 1 9.30 -19.73 -3.94
N THR A 2 9.11 -18.54 -3.37
CA THR A 2 9.21 -18.07 -1.99
C THR A 2 8.37 -16.81 -1.92
N GLY A 3 7.57 -16.68 -0.88
CA GLY A 3 6.87 -15.43 -0.56
C GLY A 3 6.58 -15.45 0.93
N GLY A 4 7.65 -15.53 1.73
CA GLY A 4 7.52 -15.26 3.15
C GLY A 4 6.86 -13.89 3.25
N LYS A 5 5.71 -13.81 3.92
CA LYS A 5 4.97 -12.56 4.03
C LYS A 5 5.93 -11.51 4.57
N LYS A 6 6.13 -10.41 3.85
CA LYS A 6 6.94 -9.28 4.35
C LYS A 6 6.10 -8.59 5.41
N ASP A 7 6.69 -8.31 6.57
CA ASP A 7 5.99 -7.49 7.57
C ASP A 7 5.83 -6.07 7.00
N ALA A 8 4.70 -5.42 7.31
CA ALA A 8 4.41 -4.08 6.84
C ALA A 8 5.49 -3.07 7.24
N HIS A 9 6.03 -3.24 8.45
CA HIS A 9 7.13 -2.44 8.99
C HIS A 9 8.48 -2.68 8.29
N ASN A 10 8.59 -3.78 7.54
CA ASN A 10 9.75 -4.11 6.73
C ASN A 10 9.58 -3.69 5.26
N LEU A 11 8.42 -3.17 4.87
CA LEU A 11 8.23 -2.57 3.53
C LEU A 11 9.00 -1.26 3.45
N SER A 12 9.72 -1.10 2.36
CA SER A 12 10.47 0.12 2.04
C SER A 12 9.97 0.75 0.76
N GLU A 13 10.23 2.06 0.59
CA GLU A 13 10.01 2.72 -0.70
C GLU A 13 10.73 1.95 -1.82
N GLY A 14 10.02 1.66 -2.91
CA GLY A 14 10.53 0.86 -4.02
C GLY A 14 10.13 -0.62 -3.99
N ASP A 15 9.51 -1.12 -2.92
CA ASP A 15 9.01 -2.49 -2.89
C ASP A 15 7.80 -2.66 -3.83
N ASP A 16 7.83 -3.71 -4.65
CA ASP A 16 6.67 -4.08 -5.46
C ASP A 16 5.64 -4.85 -4.62
N VAL A 17 4.41 -4.37 -4.67
CA VAL A 17 3.27 -4.93 -3.95
C VAL A 17 2.05 -5.06 -4.86
N SER A 18 1.19 -6.01 -4.54
CA SER A 18 -0.08 -6.22 -5.24
C SER A 18 -1.20 -6.36 -4.22
N TRP A 19 -2.39 -5.89 -4.55
CA TRP A 19 -3.55 -5.99 -3.67
C TRP A 19 -4.79 -6.30 -4.47
N LYS A 20 -5.77 -6.94 -3.82
CA LYS A 20 -7.03 -7.28 -4.48
C LYS A 20 -7.99 -6.10 -4.44
N TRP A 21 -8.54 -5.74 -5.59
CA TRP A 21 -9.59 -4.74 -5.71
C TRP A 21 -10.75 -5.29 -6.53
N GLY A 22 -11.78 -5.77 -5.83
CA GLY A 22 -12.91 -6.50 -6.45
C GLY A 22 -12.41 -7.75 -7.15
N SER A 23 -12.61 -7.81 -8.48
CA SER A 23 -12.10 -8.87 -9.34
C SER A 23 -10.75 -8.55 -9.99
N GLN A 24 -10.24 -7.32 -9.83
CA GLN A 24 -8.93 -6.94 -10.34
C GLN A 24 -7.82 -7.17 -9.30
N HIS A 25 -6.60 -7.36 -9.80
CA HIS A 25 -5.40 -7.50 -8.99
C HIS A 25 -4.34 -6.49 -9.45
N PRO A 26 -4.53 -5.19 -9.15
CA PRO A 26 -3.53 -4.18 -9.43
C PRO A 26 -2.24 -4.43 -8.65
N SER A 27 -1.12 -4.05 -9.28
CA SER A 27 0.19 -3.96 -8.67
C SER A 27 0.72 -2.52 -8.70
N GLY A 28 1.67 -2.24 -7.83
CA GLY A 28 2.35 -0.97 -7.76
C GLY A 28 3.54 -1.02 -6.82
N THR A 29 4.20 0.11 -6.69
CA THR A 29 5.42 0.27 -5.92
C THR A 29 5.13 1.07 -4.66
N VAL A 30 5.61 0.61 -3.51
CA VAL A 30 5.48 1.31 -2.23
C VAL A 30 6.21 2.66 -2.33
N LYS A 31 5.50 3.73 -1.96
CA LYS A 31 6.04 5.08 -1.77
C LYS A 31 6.40 5.30 -0.31
N GLU A 32 5.46 5.00 0.58
CA GLU A 32 5.58 5.35 1.99
C GLU A 32 4.73 4.41 2.84
N VAL A 33 5.18 4.12 4.05
CA VAL A 33 4.44 3.35 5.06
C VAL A 33 4.24 4.25 6.28
N VAL A 34 2.99 4.37 6.71
CA VAL A 34 2.57 5.29 7.77
C VAL A 34 1.81 4.51 8.83
N ASP A 35 2.33 4.47 10.05
CA ASP A 35 1.69 3.82 11.21
C ASP A 35 0.41 4.52 11.70
N GLY A 36 0.00 5.61 11.05
CA GLY A 36 -1.12 6.48 11.42
C GLY A 36 -1.92 6.94 10.19
N ASP A 37 -2.60 8.08 10.30
CA ASP A 37 -3.38 8.67 9.19
C ASP A 37 -2.52 8.97 7.96
N ALA A 38 -2.58 8.10 6.96
CA ALA A 38 -1.95 8.32 5.67
C ALA A 38 -2.86 9.18 4.78
N GLN A 39 -2.25 10.14 4.08
CA GLN A 39 -2.92 10.93 3.06
C GLN A 39 -2.10 10.93 1.79
N ALA A 40 -2.69 10.48 0.68
CA ALA A 40 -2.07 10.57 -0.64
C ALA A 40 -2.94 11.38 -1.60
N LYS A 41 -2.29 12.28 -2.32
CA LYS A 41 -2.94 13.03 -3.40
C LYS A 41 -2.88 12.24 -4.69
N THR A 42 -4.03 11.96 -5.29
CA THR A 42 -4.11 11.32 -6.60
C THR A 42 -3.73 12.30 -7.70
N LYS A 43 -3.33 11.77 -8.86
CA LYS A 43 -3.04 12.55 -10.07
C LYS A 43 -4.22 13.42 -10.55
N LYS A 44 -5.45 13.03 -10.21
CA LYS A 44 -6.68 13.77 -10.55
C LYS A 44 -7.01 14.90 -9.54
N GLY A 45 -6.17 15.12 -8.52
CA GLY A 45 -6.36 16.16 -7.51
C GLY A 45 -7.22 15.74 -6.32
N SER A 46 -7.75 14.52 -6.29
CA SER A 46 -8.47 13.98 -5.12
C SER A 46 -7.48 13.54 -4.04
N THR A 47 -7.78 13.85 -2.78
CA THR A 47 -7.03 13.36 -1.62
C THR A 47 -7.67 12.06 -1.13
N ILE A 48 -6.87 11.01 -1.00
CA ILE A 48 -7.26 9.75 -0.37
C ILE A 48 -6.64 9.76 1.03
N SER A 49 -7.48 9.66 2.05
CA SER A 49 -7.07 9.50 3.44
C SER A 49 -7.43 8.11 3.94
N LYS A 50 -6.54 7.48 4.70
CA LYS A 50 -6.74 6.16 5.29
C LYS A 50 -6.13 6.14 6.68
N GLU A 51 -6.87 5.60 7.64
CA GLU A 51 -6.40 5.42 9.01
C GLU A 51 -5.47 4.19 9.05
N GLY A 52 -4.16 4.45 9.19
CA GLY A 52 -3.18 3.44 9.55
C GLY A 52 -3.10 3.29 11.06
N SER A 53 -2.62 2.14 11.53
CA SER A 53 -2.33 1.89 12.93
C SER A 53 -1.00 1.15 13.08
N LYS A 54 -0.50 1.04 14.31
CA LYS A 54 0.75 0.33 14.58
C LYS A 54 0.69 -1.18 14.30
N ASP A 55 -0.52 -1.75 14.31
CA ASP A 55 -0.73 -3.16 13.98
C ASP A 55 -1.16 -3.36 12.52
N ASP A 56 -1.52 -2.29 11.81
CA ASP A 56 -1.93 -2.32 10.40
C ASP A 56 -1.66 -0.95 9.75
N PRO A 57 -0.40 -0.67 9.39
CA PRO A 57 -0.02 0.64 8.87
C PRO A 57 -0.62 0.86 7.49
N ALA A 58 -0.83 2.12 7.16
CA ALA A 58 -1.30 2.53 5.84
C ALA A 58 -0.10 2.71 4.90
N VAL A 59 -0.17 2.07 3.74
CA VAL A 59 0.85 2.06 2.71
C VAL A 59 0.37 2.89 1.53
N ILE A 60 1.15 3.89 1.17
CA ILE A 60 0.98 4.68 -0.05
C ILE A 60 1.69 3.93 -1.17
N ILE A 61 0.96 3.64 -2.24
CA ILE A 61 1.44 2.85 -3.37
C ILE A 61 1.25 3.64 -4.66
N GLU A 62 2.31 3.79 -5.44
CA GLU A 62 2.26 4.33 -6.79
C GLU A 62 2.06 3.20 -7.80
N THR A 63 0.95 3.22 -8.50
CA THR A 63 0.68 2.29 -9.60
C THR A 63 1.54 2.62 -10.81
N ALA A 64 1.82 1.63 -11.66
CA ALA A 64 2.54 1.83 -12.93
C ALA A 64 1.90 2.89 -13.87
N ASN A 65 0.61 3.19 -13.68
CA ASN A 65 -0.11 4.23 -14.43
C ASN A 65 0.13 5.66 -13.88
N GLY A 66 0.95 5.81 -12.83
CA GLY A 66 1.21 7.07 -12.15
C GLY A 66 0.05 7.57 -11.29
N ASN A 67 -0.82 6.67 -10.84
CA ASN A 67 -1.84 6.98 -9.83
C ASN A 67 -1.39 6.51 -8.46
N ASN A 68 -1.72 7.28 -7.43
CA ASN A 68 -1.49 6.92 -6.04
C ASN A 68 -2.71 6.18 -5.48
N ALA A 69 -2.44 5.08 -4.78
CA ALA A 69 -3.39 4.33 -3.98
C ALA A 69 -2.93 4.35 -2.52
N VAL A 70 -3.88 4.29 -1.59
CA VAL A 70 -3.59 4.12 -0.16
C VAL A 70 -4.30 2.87 0.31
N LYS A 71 -3.53 1.92 0.86
CA LYS A 71 -4.01 0.61 1.30
C LYS A 71 -3.41 0.27 2.64
N ASN A 72 -4.21 -0.33 3.52
CA ASN A 72 -3.66 -0.91 4.74
C ASN A 72 -2.80 -2.12 4.38
N ALA A 73 -1.78 -2.38 5.19
CA ALA A 73 -0.91 -3.53 5.01
C ALA A 73 -1.69 -4.86 4.97
N SER A 74 -2.76 -4.97 5.76
CA SER A 74 -3.68 -6.11 5.77
C SER A 74 -4.41 -6.34 4.43
N GLU A 75 -4.53 -5.32 3.57
CA GLU A 75 -5.15 -5.42 2.25
C GLU A 75 -4.16 -5.87 1.15
N ILE A 76 -2.85 -5.84 1.44
CA ILE A 76 -1.80 -6.14 0.46
C ILE A 76 -1.46 -7.63 0.47
N ASP A 77 -1.40 -8.23 -0.71
CA ASP A 77 -1.06 -9.64 -0.86
C ASP A 77 0.42 -9.88 -0.53
N GLY A 78 0.69 -10.91 0.27
CA GLY A 78 2.05 -11.22 0.70
C GLY A 78 2.63 -10.24 1.73
N VAL A 79 1.82 -9.34 2.28
CA VAL A 79 2.21 -8.47 3.41
C VAL A 79 1.50 -8.94 4.67
N LYS A 80 2.24 -8.97 5.76
CA LYS A 80 1.66 -9.17 7.09
C LYS A 80 1.49 -7.79 7.72
N PRO A 81 0.27 -7.43 8.19
CA PRO A 81 0.06 -6.19 8.91
C PRO A 81 0.95 -6.13 10.16
#